data_AF-A0A284QXA8-F1
#
_entry.id   AF-A0A284QXA8-F1
#
_cell.length_a   1.000
_cell.length_b   1.000
_cell.length_c   1.000
_cell.angle_alpha   90.00
_cell.angle_beta   90.00
_cell.angle_gamma   90.00
#
_symmetry.space_group_name_H-M   'P 1'
#
loop_
_entity.id
_entity.type
_entity.pdbx_description
1 polymer ?
#
loop_
_entity_poly.entity_id
_entity_poly.type
_entity_poly.pdbx_seq_one_letter_code
_entity_poly.pdbx_strand_id
1 'polypeptide(L)'
;MLKKMFKAYLYLVSAGVRESKRRSSQSTDGMLISSMCSPLIWTLPIWGRDEDIAKEKLLKDIRLQFLKLNAYIEDQRASFQLGTKEADAFKLCSSTITQQFLVSKQKAEALYSVVQLRPPFTNNFKLRKFAIDLRVQEERMCAIIESYSVFRVTLTATVSQNQLEAAQQWVGEINTLYPPIAADPVDEKLL
;
A
#
# COMPACT_ATOMS: atom_id res chain seq x y z
N MET A 1 -19.72 10.84 28.86
CA MET A 1 -19.80 11.72 27.67
C MET A 1 -20.33 11.00 26.42
N LEU A 2 -19.94 9.75 26.15
CA LEU A 2 -20.40 8.94 25.00
C LEU A 2 -21.92 8.68 24.92
N LYS A 3 -22.61 8.47 26.06
CA LYS A 3 -24.06 8.18 26.08
C LYS A 3 -24.95 9.35 25.58
N LYS A 4 -24.47 10.60 25.67
CA LYS A 4 -25.23 11.76 25.19
C LYS A 4 -25.19 11.89 23.65
N MET A 5 -24.08 11.47 23.03
CA MET A 5 -23.92 11.52 21.56
C MET A 5 -24.78 10.47 20.85
N PHE A 6 -24.95 9.28 21.46
CA PHE A 6 -25.77 8.22 20.88
C PHE A 6 -27.27 8.56 20.86
N LYS A 7 -27.74 9.32 21.86
CA LYS A 7 -29.14 9.77 21.96
C LYS A 7 -29.46 10.86 20.92
N ALA A 8 -28.51 11.74 20.60
CA ALA A 8 -28.67 12.74 19.55
C ALA A 8 -28.71 12.11 18.14
N TYR A 9 -27.90 11.07 17.91
CA TYR A 9 -27.88 10.33 16.65
C TYR A 9 -29.21 9.58 16.39
N LEU A 10 -29.78 8.94 17.41
CA LEU A 10 -31.09 8.26 17.30
C LEU A 10 -32.27 9.23 17.10
N TYR A 11 -32.19 10.47 17.61
CA TYR A 11 -33.23 11.48 17.42
C TYR A 11 -33.26 12.02 15.99
N LEU A 12 -32.10 12.21 15.36
CA LEU A 12 -31.98 12.64 13.96
C LEU A 12 -32.48 11.57 12.98
N VAL A 13 -32.19 10.30 13.24
CA VAL A 13 -32.64 9.17 12.40
C VAL A 13 -34.16 8.95 12.50
N SER A 14 -34.76 9.19 13.67
CA SER A 14 -36.21 9.03 13.86
C SER A 14 -37.04 10.24 13.40
N ALA A 15 -36.43 11.43 13.30
CA ALA A 15 -37.05 12.61 12.68
C ALA A 15 -37.10 12.47 11.15
N GLY A 16 -36.01 12.02 10.51
CA GLY A 16 -35.95 11.85 9.06
C GLY A 16 -36.91 10.78 8.49
N VAL A 17 -37.27 9.77 9.30
CA VAL A 17 -38.21 8.71 8.88
C VAL A 17 -39.68 9.16 8.97
N ARG A 18 -39.98 10.24 9.72
CA ARG A 18 -41.37 10.71 9.89
C ARG A 18 -41.83 11.68 8.80
N GLU A 19 -40.91 12.36 8.11
CA GLU A 19 -41.25 13.27 7.01
C GLU A 19 -41.56 12.54 5.68
N SER A 20 -41.04 11.32 5.49
CA SER A 20 -41.11 10.63 4.19
C SER A 20 -42.42 9.87 3.92
N LYS A 21 -43.38 9.86 4.86
CA LYS A 21 -44.62 9.06 4.74
C LYS A 21 -45.91 9.88 4.73
N ARG A 22 -45.92 11.09 4.15
CA ARG A 22 -47.15 11.92 4.07
C ARG A 22 -47.49 12.61 2.77
N ARG A 23 -46.80 12.37 1.65
CA ARG A 23 -47.21 12.96 0.36
C ARG A 23 -47.15 11.95 -0.78
N SER A 24 -48.16 11.09 -0.81
CA SER A 24 -48.60 10.38 -2.01
C SER A 24 -50.09 10.14 -1.87
N SER A 25 -50.88 11.11 -2.32
CA SER A 25 -52.29 10.93 -2.70
C SER A 25 -52.59 11.98 -3.74
N GLN A 26 -52.89 11.50 -4.94
CA GLN A 26 -53.26 12.23 -6.14
C GLN A 26 -54.55 13.05 -5.92
N SER A 27 -54.61 14.23 -6.53
CA SER A 27 -55.87 14.88 -6.92
C SER A 27 -55.76 15.25 -8.39
N THR A 28 -56.72 14.80 -9.18
CA THR A 28 -56.93 15.08 -10.60
C THR A 28 -57.43 16.50 -10.85
N ASP A 29 -57.36 16.86 -12.13
CA ASP A 29 -58.05 17.95 -12.84
C ASP A 29 -57.38 19.32 -12.99
N GLY A 30 -57.28 19.74 -14.26
CA GLY A 30 -57.27 21.16 -14.64
C GLY A 30 -56.13 21.62 -15.54
N MET A 31 -56.23 21.32 -16.85
CA MET A 31 -56.17 22.27 -17.96
C MET A 31 -54.98 23.26 -18.09
N LEU A 32 -54.21 23.07 -19.20
CA LEU A 32 -53.46 24.04 -20.04
C LEU A 32 -52.54 25.04 -19.32
N ILE A 33 -51.25 25.11 -19.64
CA ILE A 33 -50.73 25.95 -20.73
C ILE A 33 -49.33 25.44 -21.15
N SER A 34 -49.16 25.28 -22.46
CA SER A 34 -47.91 25.27 -23.23
C SER A 34 -46.85 26.23 -22.65
N SER A 35 -45.69 25.72 -22.21
CA SER A 35 -44.43 26.46 -22.38
C SER A 35 -43.21 25.59 -22.10
N MET A 36 -42.42 25.41 -23.16
CA MET A 36 -40.96 25.27 -23.18
C MET A 36 -40.32 24.01 -22.59
N CYS A 37 -39.76 23.22 -23.51
CA CYS A 37 -38.58 22.39 -23.31
C CYS A 37 -37.51 23.12 -22.48
N SER A 38 -37.15 22.56 -21.33
CA SER A 38 -35.84 22.77 -20.71
C SER A 38 -35.40 21.45 -20.06
N PRO A 39 -34.19 20.95 -20.37
CA PRO A 39 -33.74 19.65 -19.94
C PRO A 39 -33.35 19.74 -18.46
N LEU A 40 -34.07 19.05 -17.57
CA LEU A 40 -33.65 18.91 -16.19
C LEU A 40 -32.45 17.95 -16.14
N ILE A 41 -31.29 18.59 -16.18
CA ILE A 41 -29.95 18.08 -16.01
C ILE A 41 -29.85 17.17 -14.79
N TRP A 42 -29.18 16.04 -15.02
CA TRP A 42 -28.61 15.08 -14.08
C TRP A 42 -27.86 15.69 -12.88
N THR A 43 -28.55 16.19 -11.86
CA THR A 43 -27.91 16.51 -10.57
C THR A 43 -27.97 15.30 -9.63
N LEU A 44 -27.22 14.25 -9.97
CA LEU A 44 -26.74 13.27 -8.98
C LEU A 44 -25.63 13.91 -8.13
N PRO A 45 -25.50 13.52 -6.85
CA PRO A 45 -24.87 14.32 -5.81
C PRO A 45 -23.36 14.46 -6.03
N ILE A 46 -22.89 15.71 -6.02
CA ILE A 46 -21.48 16.12 -6.11
C ILE A 46 -20.61 15.44 -5.02
N TRP A 47 -21.20 14.93 -3.95
CA TRP A 47 -20.52 14.36 -2.79
C TRP A 47 -19.83 13.01 -3.04
N GLY A 48 -20.22 12.23 -4.06
CA GLY A 48 -19.52 10.97 -4.40
C GLY A 48 -18.28 11.18 -5.28
N ARG A 49 -18.25 12.28 -6.07
CA ARG A 49 -17.19 12.52 -7.05
C ARG A 49 -15.83 12.76 -6.40
N ASP A 50 -15.77 13.51 -5.30
CA ASP A 50 -14.50 13.83 -4.66
C ASP A 50 -13.85 12.61 -4.01
N GLU A 51 -14.65 11.70 -3.44
CA GLU A 51 -14.15 10.45 -2.86
C GLU A 51 -13.63 9.50 -3.95
N ASP A 52 -14.35 9.40 -5.07
CA ASP A 52 -13.93 8.61 -6.23
C ASP A 52 -12.65 9.17 -6.88
N ILE A 53 -12.52 10.49 -6.99
CA ILE A 53 -11.30 11.16 -7.49
C ILE A 53 -10.12 10.92 -6.54
N ALA A 54 -10.32 11.08 -5.22
CA ALA A 54 -9.28 10.85 -4.24
C ALA A 54 -8.80 9.39 -4.24
N LYS A 55 -9.74 8.46 -4.40
CA LYS A 55 -9.47 7.03 -4.53
C LYS A 55 -8.67 6.75 -5.79
N GLU A 56 -9.10 7.22 -6.95
CA GLU A 56 -8.39 7.03 -8.22
C GLU A 56 -6.96 7.58 -8.16
N LYS A 57 -6.76 8.75 -7.54
CA LYS A 57 -5.42 9.31 -7.31
C LYS A 57 -4.56 8.39 -6.45
N LEU A 58 -5.08 7.92 -5.32
CA LEU A 58 -4.35 7.03 -4.42
C LEU A 58 -3.93 5.73 -5.10
N LEU A 59 -4.76 5.23 -6.02
CA LEU A 59 -4.48 4.01 -6.79
C LEU A 59 -3.36 4.21 -7.82
N LYS A 60 -3.36 5.36 -8.50
CA LYS A 60 -2.24 5.77 -9.35
C LYS A 60 -0.95 5.90 -8.55
N ASP A 61 -1.02 6.47 -7.35
CA ASP A 61 0.14 6.61 -6.47
C ASP A 61 0.69 5.24 -6.02
N ILE A 62 -0.19 4.31 -5.62
CA ILE A 62 0.20 2.93 -5.29
C ILE A 62 0.87 2.23 -6.47
N ARG A 63 0.27 2.34 -7.66
CA ARG A 63 0.85 1.76 -8.89
C ARG A 63 2.23 2.35 -9.18
N LEU A 64 2.37 3.67 -9.07
CA LEU A 64 3.64 4.34 -9.32
C LEU A 64 4.71 3.90 -8.30
N GLN A 65 4.36 3.81 -7.02
CA GLN A 65 5.27 3.34 -5.97
C GLN A 65 5.71 1.91 -6.24
N PHE A 66 4.77 1.00 -6.55
CA PHE A 66 5.09 -0.38 -6.89
C PHE A 66 6.04 -0.50 -8.08
N LEU A 67 5.79 0.25 -9.17
CA LEU A 67 6.65 0.23 -10.36
C LEU A 67 8.07 0.75 -10.05
N LYS A 68 8.17 1.84 -9.28
CA LYS A 68 9.47 2.38 -8.84
C LYS A 68 10.23 1.39 -7.98
N LEU A 69 9.53 0.76 -7.02
CA LEU A 69 10.10 -0.24 -6.14
C LEU A 69 10.65 -1.43 -6.91
N ASN A 70 9.87 -1.97 -7.85
CA ASN A 70 10.30 -3.09 -8.68
C ASN A 70 11.49 -2.72 -9.56
N ALA A 71 11.49 -1.54 -10.17
CA ALA A 71 12.62 -1.09 -10.98
C ALA A 71 13.90 -0.97 -10.14
N TYR A 72 13.80 -0.41 -8.93
CA TYR A 72 14.92 -0.31 -8.00
C TYR A 72 15.44 -1.71 -7.59
N ILE A 73 14.54 -2.64 -7.27
CA ILE A 73 14.92 -4.01 -6.90
C ILE A 73 15.71 -4.70 -8.01
N GLU A 74 15.22 -4.62 -9.25
CA GLU A 74 15.87 -5.28 -10.38
C GLU A 74 17.26 -4.67 -10.68
N ASP A 75 17.39 -3.34 -10.61
CA ASP A 75 18.66 -2.64 -10.79
C ASP A 75 19.71 -3.05 -9.74
N GLN A 76 19.32 -3.03 -8.46
CA GLN A 76 20.22 -3.44 -7.38
C GLN A 76 20.58 -4.92 -7.47
N ARG A 77 19.60 -5.79 -7.76
CA ARG A 77 19.85 -7.22 -7.93
C ARG A 77 20.84 -7.52 -9.04
N ALA A 78 20.70 -6.85 -10.20
CA ALA A 78 21.67 -6.98 -11.28
C ALA A 78 23.08 -6.58 -10.82
N SER A 79 23.19 -5.50 -10.05
CA SER A 79 24.47 -5.03 -9.49
C SER A 79 25.14 -6.05 -8.56
N PHE A 80 24.38 -6.67 -7.65
CA PHE A 80 24.92 -7.69 -6.72
C PHE A 80 25.20 -9.03 -7.40
N GLN A 81 24.48 -9.38 -8.46
CA GLN A 81 24.70 -10.62 -9.22
C GLN A 81 25.96 -10.57 -10.10
N LEU A 82 26.38 -9.40 -10.55
CA LEU A 82 27.60 -9.24 -11.36
C LEU A 82 28.90 -9.48 -10.55
N GLY A 83 28.83 -9.53 -9.23
CA GLY A 83 29.97 -9.73 -8.30
C GLY A 83 30.48 -11.17 -8.14
N THR A 84 30.20 -12.10 -9.06
CA THR A 84 30.53 -13.55 -8.91
C THR A 84 32.02 -13.87 -8.71
N LYS A 85 32.92 -12.92 -8.97
CA LYS A 85 34.37 -13.05 -8.75
C LYS A 85 34.85 -12.57 -7.37
N GLU A 86 33.95 -12.08 -6.51
CA GLU A 86 34.33 -11.55 -5.19
C GLU A 86 34.72 -12.67 -4.20
N ALA A 87 35.46 -12.29 -3.15
CA ALA A 87 35.81 -13.19 -2.05
C ALA A 87 34.55 -13.62 -1.26
N ASP A 88 34.63 -14.76 -0.57
CA ASP A 88 33.47 -15.42 0.05
C ASP A 88 32.70 -14.51 1.03
N ALA A 89 33.40 -13.62 1.74
CA ALA A 89 32.79 -12.63 2.62
C ALA A 89 31.85 -11.66 1.88
N PHE A 90 32.29 -11.11 0.75
CA PHE A 90 31.48 -10.21 -0.06
C PHE A 90 30.33 -10.95 -0.75
N LYS A 91 30.59 -12.18 -1.25
CA LYS A 91 29.55 -13.05 -1.80
C LYS A 91 28.44 -13.34 -0.79
N LEU A 92 28.80 -13.61 0.47
CA LEU A 92 27.84 -13.85 1.54
C LEU A 92 26.92 -12.65 1.76
N CYS A 93 27.49 -11.44 1.85
CA CYS A 93 26.73 -10.20 2.00
C CYS A 93 25.83 -9.93 0.78
N SER A 94 26.39 -9.98 -0.43
CA SER A 94 25.67 -9.76 -1.70
C SER A 94 24.52 -10.75 -1.88
N SER A 95 24.72 -12.02 -1.51
CA SER A 95 23.68 -13.04 -1.53
C SER A 95 22.55 -12.73 -0.54
N THR A 96 22.90 -12.32 0.68
CA THR A 96 21.92 -11.95 1.72
C THR A 96 21.08 -10.75 1.28
N ILE A 97 21.70 -9.70 0.73
CA ILE A 97 20.99 -8.52 0.19
C ILE A 97 20.04 -8.94 -0.93
N THR A 98 20.53 -9.75 -1.87
CA THR A 98 19.72 -10.26 -2.99
C THR A 98 18.49 -11.02 -2.49
N GLN A 99 18.65 -11.85 -1.45
CA GLN A 99 17.54 -12.57 -0.84
C GLN A 99 16.54 -11.63 -0.16
N GLN A 100 17.00 -10.64 0.60
CA GLN A 100 16.14 -9.63 1.24
C GLN A 100 15.33 -8.83 0.21
N PHE A 101 15.94 -8.51 -0.93
CA PHE A 101 15.30 -7.82 -2.05
C PHE A 101 14.23 -8.68 -2.71
N LEU A 102 14.51 -9.97 -2.93
CA LEU A 102 13.53 -10.91 -3.48
C LEU A 102 12.30 -11.04 -2.58
N VAL A 103 12.49 -11.16 -1.27
CA VAL A 103 11.38 -11.26 -0.30
C VAL A 103 10.56 -9.97 -0.30
N SER A 104 11.21 -8.81 -0.31
CA SER A 104 10.52 -7.50 -0.36
C SER A 104 9.72 -7.34 -1.66
N LYS A 105 10.27 -7.81 -2.79
CA LYS A 105 9.58 -7.85 -4.09
C LYS A 105 8.31 -8.69 -4.03
N GLN A 106 8.41 -9.93 -3.55
CA GLN A 106 7.26 -10.84 -3.46
C GLN A 106 6.14 -10.23 -2.61
N LYS A 107 6.49 -9.54 -1.51
CA LYS A 107 5.52 -8.81 -0.71
C LYS A 107 4.86 -7.66 -1.46
N ALA A 108 5.66 -6.84 -2.16
CA ALA A 108 5.14 -5.74 -2.95
C ALA A 108 4.20 -6.25 -4.06
N GLU A 109 4.55 -7.36 -4.71
CA GLU A 109 3.72 -8.02 -5.73
C GLU A 109 2.42 -8.56 -5.15
N ALA A 110 2.47 -9.19 -3.97
CA ALA A 110 1.27 -9.66 -3.27
C ALA A 110 0.34 -8.48 -2.90
N LEU A 111 0.89 -7.40 -2.32
CA LEU A 111 0.13 -6.20 -1.97
C LEU A 111 -0.51 -5.57 -3.22
N TYR A 112 0.26 -5.45 -4.31
CA TYR A 112 -0.23 -4.87 -5.54
C TYR A 112 -1.30 -5.74 -6.21
N SER A 113 -1.18 -7.07 -6.14
CA SER A 113 -2.19 -8.01 -6.64
C SER A 113 -3.52 -7.84 -5.91
N VAL A 114 -3.50 -7.70 -4.57
CA VAL A 114 -4.71 -7.41 -3.79
C VAL A 114 -5.33 -6.07 -4.20
N VAL A 115 -4.49 -5.06 -4.46
CA VAL A 115 -4.96 -3.77 -4.97
C VAL A 115 -5.63 -3.92 -6.34
N GLN A 116 -5.09 -4.75 -7.24
CA GLN A 116 -5.67 -4.96 -8.58
C GLN A 116 -6.99 -5.72 -8.54
N LEU A 117 -7.11 -6.74 -7.69
CA LEU A 117 -8.31 -7.58 -7.55
C LEU A 117 -9.39 -6.96 -6.66
N ARG A 118 -9.17 -5.74 -6.17
CA ARG A 118 -10.04 -5.11 -5.18
C ARG A 118 -11.48 -4.90 -5.72
N PRO A 119 -12.51 -5.06 -4.87
CA PRO A 119 -13.87 -4.67 -5.22
C PRO A 119 -14.00 -3.16 -5.49
N PRO A 120 -14.96 -2.73 -6.33
CA PRO A 120 -15.21 -1.31 -6.62
C PRO A 120 -15.50 -0.48 -5.35
N PHE A 121 -16.03 -1.10 -4.29
CA PHE A 121 -16.33 -0.45 -3.00
C PHE A 121 -15.20 -0.53 -1.97
N THR A 122 -13.98 -0.86 -2.38
CA THR A 122 -12.85 -0.92 -1.44
C THR A 122 -12.64 0.41 -0.73
N ASN A 123 -12.60 0.37 0.59
CA ASN A 123 -12.45 1.53 1.46
C ASN A 123 -11.06 2.16 1.29
N ASN A 124 -11.00 3.50 1.19
CA ASN A 124 -9.80 4.32 1.14
C ASN A 124 -8.81 4.03 2.28
N PHE A 125 -9.28 3.64 3.47
CA PHE A 125 -8.40 3.23 4.58
C PHE A 125 -7.55 2.01 4.23
N LYS A 126 -8.12 1.00 3.56
CA LYS A 126 -7.36 -0.18 3.11
C LYS A 126 -6.33 0.19 2.06
N LEU A 127 -6.69 1.08 1.13
CA LEU A 127 -5.76 1.57 0.09
C LEU A 127 -4.60 2.36 0.69
N ARG A 128 -4.85 3.22 1.68
CA ARG A 128 -3.78 3.94 2.39
C ARG A 128 -2.85 2.99 3.13
N LYS A 129 -3.41 1.93 3.73
CA LYS A 129 -2.59 0.88 4.36
C LYS A 129 -1.66 0.23 3.34
N PHE A 130 -2.16 -0.15 2.16
CA PHE A 130 -1.29 -0.71 1.11
C PHE A 130 -0.18 0.24 0.66
N ALA A 131 -0.48 1.54 0.52
CA ALA A 131 0.54 2.54 0.20
C ALA A 131 1.62 2.64 1.29
N ILE A 132 1.22 2.58 2.57
CA ILE A 132 2.17 2.56 3.69
C ILE A 132 3.01 1.27 3.66
N ASP A 133 2.38 0.12 3.48
CA ASP A 133 3.06 -1.17 3.49
C ASP A 133 4.09 -1.28 2.35
N LEU A 134 3.80 -0.71 1.17
CA LEU A 134 4.76 -0.59 0.06
C LEU A 134 5.93 0.31 0.40
N ARG A 135 5.67 1.47 1.01
CA ARG A 135 6.72 2.39 1.45
C ARG A 135 7.63 1.75 2.51
N VAL A 136 7.07 0.95 3.41
CA VAL A 136 7.85 0.20 4.41
C VAL A 136 8.79 -0.80 3.72
N GLN A 137 8.39 -1.43 2.61
CA GLN A 137 9.31 -2.29 1.85
C GLN A 137 10.45 -1.48 1.20
N GLU A 138 10.13 -0.29 0.66
CA GLU A 138 11.13 0.62 0.09
C GLU A 138 12.16 1.06 1.15
N GLU A 139 11.69 1.59 2.28
CA GLU A 139 12.51 2.06 3.39
C GLU A 139 13.41 0.95 3.94
N ARG A 140 12.87 -0.27 4.09
CA ARG A 140 13.65 -1.46 4.49
C ARG A 140 14.82 -1.72 3.54
N MET A 141 14.58 -1.69 2.24
CA MET A 141 15.64 -1.99 1.26
C MET A 141 16.69 -0.90 1.21
N CYS A 142 16.29 0.37 1.23
CA CYS A 142 17.23 1.49 1.31
C CYS A 142 18.13 1.36 2.55
N ALA A 143 17.56 1.07 3.72
CA ALA A 143 18.32 0.92 4.96
C ALA A 143 19.33 -0.25 4.90
N ILE A 144 18.97 -1.37 4.27
CA ILE A 144 19.89 -2.51 4.06
C ILE A 144 21.07 -2.11 3.16
N ILE A 145 20.80 -1.40 2.06
CA ILE A 145 21.84 -0.95 1.12
C ILE A 145 22.77 0.08 1.76
N GLU A 146 22.22 1.03 2.52
CA GLU A 146 23.02 2.01 3.26
C GLU A 146 23.90 1.33 4.31
N SER A 147 23.33 0.39 5.08
CA SER A 147 24.09 -0.41 6.05
C SER A 147 25.22 -1.18 5.37
N TYR A 148 24.95 -1.85 4.24
CA TYR A 148 25.98 -2.57 3.50
C TYR A 148 27.05 -1.64 2.95
N SER A 149 26.68 -0.47 2.43
CA SER A 149 27.62 0.49 1.86
C SER A 149 28.64 0.96 2.89
N VAL A 150 28.18 1.23 4.12
CA VAL A 150 29.06 1.56 5.26
C VAL A 150 29.91 0.35 5.67
N PHE A 151 29.27 -0.81 5.83
CA PHE A 151 29.95 -2.05 6.24
C PHE A 151 31.03 -2.48 5.24
N ARG A 152 30.79 -2.33 3.94
CA ARG A 152 31.71 -2.73 2.88
C ARG A 152 33.07 -2.03 3.00
N VAL A 153 33.09 -0.76 3.38
CA VAL A 153 34.33 0.00 3.61
C VAL A 153 35.14 -0.64 4.73
N THR A 154 34.47 -0.96 5.85
CA THR A 154 35.09 -1.66 6.99
C THR A 154 35.57 -3.05 6.58
N LEU A 155 34.76 -3.81 5.86
CA LEU A 155 35.09 -5.16 5.41
C LEU A 155 36.32 -5.19 4.50
N THR A 156 36.46 -4.21 3.60
CA THR A 156 37.65 -4.07 2.75
C THR A 156 38.92 -3.76 3.56
N ALA A 157 38.79 -3.01 4.66
CA ALA A 157 39.91 -2.71 5.55
C ALA A 157 40.27 -3.86 6.50
N THR A 158 39.34 -4.80 6.75
CA THR A 158 39.54 -5.98 7.58
C THR A 158 40.54 -6.95 6.93
N VAL A 159 41.45 -7.50 7.75
CA VAL A 159 42.40 -8.54 7.33
C VAL A 159 41.66 -9.74 6.75
N SER A 160 42.13 -10.29 5.63
CA SER A 160 41.42 -11.32 4.86
C SER A 160 40.94 -12.53 5.68
N GLN A 161 41.72 -12.96 6.68
CA GLN A 161 41.36 -14.07 7.57
C GLN A 161 40.07 -13.82 8.38
N ASN A 162 39.79 -12.55 8.71
CA ASN A 162 38.66 -12.16 9.56
C ASN A 162 37.47 -11.60 8.75
N GLN A 163 37.61 -11.46 7.43
CA GLN A 163 36.56 -10.90 6.58
C GLN A 163 35.30 -11.76 6.60
N LEU A 164 35.43 -13.09 6.58
CA LEU A 164 34.28 -13.98 6.59
C LEU A 164 33.49 -13.89 7.90
N GLU A 165 34.19 -13.85 9.04
CA GLU A 165 33.56 -13.71 10.36
C GLU A 165 32.84 -12.37 10.48
N ALA A 166 33.48 -11.27 10.06
CA ALA A 166 32.84 -9.95 10.04
C ALA A 166 31.59 -9.93 9.15
N ALA A 167 31.64 -10.57 7.97
CA ALA A 167 30.49 -10.69 7.08
C ALA A 167 29.35 -11.51 7.72
N GLN A 168 29.67 -12.61 8.41
CA GLN A 168 28.69 -13.41 9.13
C GLN A 168 28.01 -12.62 10.25
N GLN A 169 28.78 -11.82 11.01
CA GLN A 169 28.23 -10.97 12.05
C GLN A 169 27.27 -9.93 11.46
N TRP A 170 27.68 -9.21 10.42
CA TRP A 170 26.82 -8.24 9.75
C TRP A 170 25.54 -8.88 9.20
N VAL A 171 25.64 -10.07 8.57
CA VAL A 171 24.47 -10.82 8.11
C VAL A 171 23.55 -11.20 9.27
N GLY A 172 24.11 -11.60 10.41
CA GLY A 172 23.35 -11.88 11.63
C GLY A 172 22.58 -10.66 12.13
N GLU A 173 23.23 -9.49 12.15
CA GLU A 173 22.61 -8.22 12.54
C GLU A 173 21.48 -7.83 11.56
N ILE A 174 21.73 -7.90 10.26
CA ILE A 174 20.72 -7.60 9.23
C ILE A 174 19.53 -8.54 9.33
N ASN A 175 19.74 -9.83 9.51
CA ASN A 175 18.64 -10.79 9.65
C ASN A 175 17.91 -10.66 10.98
N THR A 176 18.53 -10.07 12.01
CA THR A 176 17.85 -9.76 13.27
C THR A 176 16.98 -8.50 13.14
N LEU A 177 17.52 -7.44 12.53
CA LEU A 177 16.82 -6.18 12.31
C LEU A 177 15.72 -6.29 11.26
N TYR A 178 15.99 -7.07 10.21
CA TYR A 178 15.12 -7.30 9.08
C TYR A 178 14.92 -8.80 8.90
N PRO A 179 14.11 -9.43 9.77
CA PRO A 179 13.86 -10.86 9.71
C PRO A 179 13.52 -11.26 8.28
N PRO A 180 14.24 -12.24 7.68
CA PRO A 180 13.73 -12.88 6.50
C PRO A 180 12.35 -13.39 6.89
N ILE A 181 11.35 -12.89 6.20
CA ILE A 181 9.97 -13.23 6.52
C ILE A 181 9.90 -14.74 6.30
N ALA A 182 9.70 -15.51 7.38
CA ALA A 182 9.18 -16.85 7.24
C ALA A 182 8.01 -16.75 6.27
N ALA A 183 7.87 -17.67 5.34
CA ALA A 183 6.72 -17.74 4.45
C ALA A 183 5.45 -17.94 5.31
N ASP A 184 5.02 -16.87 5.98
CA ASP A 184 3.79 -16.82 6.72
C ASP A 184 2.75 -16.84 5.60
N PRO A 185 1.88 -17.86 5.58
CA PRO A 185 0.83 -17.92 4.58
C PRO A 185 0.08 -16.60 4.67
N VAL A 186 -0.10 -15.96 3.52
CA VAL A 186 -0.97 -14.80 3.38
C VAL A 186 -2.24 -15.12 4.16
N ASP A 187 -2.51 -14.37 5.23
CA ASP A 187 -3.66 -14.62 6.09
C ASP A 187 -4.91 -14.57 5.21
N GLU A 188 -5.45 -15.74 4.90
CA GLU A 188 -6.58 -15.93 3.98
C GLU A 188 -7.82 -15.14 4.43
N LYS A 189 -7.83 -14.67 5.68
CA LYS A 189 -8.84 -13.77 6.24
C LYS A 189 -8.83 -12.36 5.63
N LEU A 190 -7.84 -12.02 4.79
CA LEU A 190 -7.75 -10.75 4.06
C LEU A 190 -8.12 -10.87 2.57
N LEU A 191 -8.41 -12.09 2.08
CA LEU A 191 -9.04 -12.35 0.77
C LEU A 191 -10.57 -12.31 0.88
#